data_AF-A0A671VXG5-F1
#
_entry.id   AF-A0A671VXG5-F1
#
_cell.length_a   1.000
_cell.length_b   1.000
_cell.length_c   1.000
_cell.angle_alpha   90.00
_cell.angle_beta   90.00
_cell.angle_gamma   90.00
#
_symmetry.space_group_name_H-M   'P 1'
#
loop_
_entity.id
_entity.type
_entity.pdbx_description
1 polymer ?
#
loop_
_entity_poly.entity_id
_entity_poly.type
_entity_poly.pdbx_seq_one_letter_code
_entity_poly.pdbx_strand_id
1 'polypeptide(L)'
;MTEVEDMSCEELDCMDSLQNAGQGEVEESLLLLANVALAPPCGDEAACACDSEACSSVVEGSLQSMQLQLQFLMSKADDLQDCLVSGQGHLEKEALASAVPEFIYTCQPFFNHLESTARCTVSQLTLPFDMYTQLLDLSQQLCDRLQQLVITYASYNVLCLDETEPNSVSHFCIGQFHLGPLRLTTFLYCKPTPYLARVDTGIYKCMRWNVDRLGDEQQADVERGGESETETVGDTEFYFLCCEDIPITEADDKSQDVPHCSVVRLWSIGQWVQVKPDPESEDIYDWVLCDIPQASYERLLLLGSDEPSSCKATDFLQQLLLSQQTE
;
A
#
# COMPACT_ATOMS: atom_id res chain seq x y z
N MET A 1 0.94 54.57 59.93
CA MET A 1 0.58 53.13 59.91
C MET A 1 1.47 52.48 58.87
N THR A 2 2.38 51.62 59.35
CA THR A 2 3.05 50.47 58.68
C THR A 2 3.70 50.70 57.31
N GLU A 3 5.03 50.76 57.15
CA GLU A 3 6.09 49.73 57.35
C GLU A 3 6.27 48.77 56.15
N VAL A 4 7.51 48.79 55.61
CA VAL A 4 8.43 47.64 55.44
C VAL A 4 8.47 46.89 54.08
N GLU A 5 9.64 47.10 53.42
CA GLU A 5 10.59 46.15 52.81
C GLU A 5 10.52 45.63 51.36
N ASP A 6 11.66 45.83 50.69
CA ASP A 6 12.35 44.96 49.72
C ASP A 6 12.20 43.46 49.98
N MET A 7 12.08 42.64 48.93
CA MET A 7 13.07 41.59 48.66
C MET A 7 12.92 40.98 47.26
N SER A 8 14.08 40.66 46.72
CA SER A 8 14.42 40.12 45.41
C SER A 8 14.17 38.62 45.23
N CYS A 9 14.41 38.21 43.97
CA CYS A 9 14.90 36.90 43.49
C CYS A 9 13.87 35.88 42.94
N GLU A 10 14.04 35.66 41.64
CA GLU A 10 14.10 34.35 40.96
C GLU A 10 12.85 33.45 40.94
N GLU A 11 12.17 33.44 39.79
CA GLU A 11 11.52 32.24 39.20
C GLU A 11 11.45 32.48 37.68
N LEU A 12 12.50 32.10 36.93
CA LEU A 12 12.84 30.77 36.41
C LEU A 12 12.17 30.45 35.06
N ASP A 13 12.90 30.81 34.00
CA ASP A 13 13.27 29.96 32.85
C ASP A 13 12.73 28.51 32.84
N CYS A 14 11.45 28.33 32.51
CA CYS A 14 10.90 26.99 32.28
C CYS A 14 9.91 26.91 31.11
N MET A 15 9.91 27.89 30.20
CA MET A 15 9.03 27.87 29.03
C MET A 15 9.74 27.81 27.67
N ASP A 16 11.05 28.04 27.60
CA ASP A 16 11.79 28.01 26.32
C ASP A 16 12.56 26.69 26.05
N SER A 17 12.63 25.78 27.03
CA SER A 17 13.43 24.55 26.90
C SER A 17 12.68 23.34 26.33
N LEU A 18 11.37 23.46 26.06
CA LEU A 18 10.53 22.34 25.56
C LEU A 18 10.13 22.46 24.09
N GLN A 19 10.39 23.59 23.42
CA GLN A 19 10.08 23.76 22.00
C GLN A 19 11.25 23.39 21.06
N ASN A 20 12.48 23.25 21.57
CA ASN A 20 13.65 22.97 20.72
C ASN A 20 14.17 21.53 20.78
N ALA A 21 13.63 20.67 21.64
CA ALA A 21 14.18 19.31 21.85
C ALA A 21 13.62 18.24 20.88
N GLY A 22 12.51 18.51 20.17
CA GLY A 22 11.86 17.53 19.29
C GLY A 22 11.89 17.85 17.79
N GLN A 23 12.20 19.10 17.43
CA GLN A 23 12.25 19.51 16.02
C GLN A 23 13.60 19.19 15.35
N GLY A 24 14.70 19.25 16.10
CA GLY A 24 16.03 18.97 15.57
C GLY A 24 16.24 17.51 15.14
N GLU A 25 15.76 16.53 15.91
CA GLU A 25 16.02 15.11 15.63
C GLU A 25 15.18 14.57 14.45
N VAL A 26 13.96 15.09 14.26
CA VAL A 26 13.10 14.71 13.12
C VAL A 26 13.62 15.34 11.83
N GLU A 27 14.03 16.61 11.88
CA GLU A 27 14.58 17.32 10.73
C GLU A 27 15.98 16.79 10.34
N GLU A 28 16.80 16.39 11.32
CA GLU A 28 18.11 15.77 11.11
C GLU A 28 17.98 14.32 10.58
N SER A 29 16.95 13.57 11.00
CA SER A 29 16.63 12.24 10.46
C SER A 29 16.10 12.29 9.02
N LEU A 30 15.31 13.32 8.68
CA LEU A 30 14.86 13.59 7.31
C LEU A 30 16.01 14.07 6.41
N LEU A 31 16.95 14.85 6.94
CA LEU A 31 18.17 15.25 6.24
C LEU A 31 19.15 14.08 6.04
N LEU A 32 19.20 13.12 6.97
CA LEU A 32 19.98 11.89 6.79
C LEU A 32 19.42 11.02 5.65
N LEU A 33 18.09 10.95 5.51
CA LEU A 33 17.41 10.26 4.41
C LEU A 33 17.60 10.96 3.06
N ALA A 34 17.60 12.29 3.03
CA ALA A 34 17.83 13.06 1.80
C ALA A 34 19.28 12.93 1.26
N ASN A 35 20.26 12.75 2.14
CA ASN A 35 21.67 12.61 1.75
C ASN A 35 22.04 11.21 1.21
N VAL A 36 21.20 10.19 1.44
CA VAL A 36 21.37 8.86 0.85
C VAL A 36 20.73 8.78 -0.55
N ALA A 37 19.86 9.73 -0.90
CA ALA A 37 19.15 9.81 -2.17
C ALA A 37 19.85 10.66 -3.26
N LEU A 38 21.14 10.98 -3.09
CA LEU A 38 21.91 11.58 -4.18
C LEU A 38 22.40 10.48 -5.12
N ALA A 39 21.69 10.32 -6.24
CA ALA A 39 22.17 9.56 -7.38
C ALA A 39 23.60 10.02 -7.75
N PRO A 40 24.54 9.10 -8.06
CA PRO A 40 25.86 9.50 -8.53
C PRO A 40 25.71 10.35 -9.80
N PRO A 41 26.55 11.37 -10.04
CA PRO A 41 26.56 12.05 -11.32
C PRO A 41 26.92 11.01 -12.40
N CYS A 42 25.98 10.73 -13.31
CA CYS A 42 26.23 9.86 -14.45
C CYS A 42 27.45 10.37 -15.22
N GLY A 43 28.56 9.65 -15.11
CA GLY A 43 29.71 9.79 -15.99
C GLY A 43 29.43 9.07 -17.30
N ASP A 44 29.92 9.67 -18.40
CA ASP A 44 29.79 9.16 -19.77
C ASP A 44 30.14 7.67 -19.91
N GLU A 45 29.45 7.01 -20.86
CA GLU A 45 29.58 5.60 -21.23
C GLU A 45 31.04 5.14 -21.35
N ALA A 46 31.55 4.53 -20.28
CA ALA A 46 32.66 3.60 -20.36
C ALA A 46 32.09 2.22 -20.04
N ALA A 47 32.04 1.35 -21.06
CA ALA A 47 31.71 -0.06 -20.89
C ALA A 47 32.65 -0.68 -19.83
N CYS A 48 32.15 -0.80 -18.60
CA CYS A 48 32.90 -1.39 -17.51
C CYS A 48 32.61 -2.89 -17.50
N ALA A 49 33.61 -3.68 -17.91
CA ALA A 49 33.64 -5.10 -17.63
C ALA A 49 33.93 -5.26 -16.12
N CYS A 50 32.88 -5.24 -15.29
CA CYS A 50 33.02 -5.49 -13.86
C CYS A 50 33.11 -6.99 -13.59
N ASP A 51 34.09 -7.38 -12.76
CA ASP A 51 34.21 -8.72 -12.19
C ASP A 51 32.95 -9.06 -11.37
N SER A 52 32.37 -10.24 -11.64
CA SER A 52 31.09 -10.71 -11.10
C SER A 52 30.99 -10.74 -9.58
N GLU A 53 32.13 -10.81 -8.85
CA GLU A 53 32.16 -10.85 -7.39
C GLU A 53 31.96 -9.46 -6.75
N ALA A 54 32.43 -8.40 -7.39
CA ALA A 54 32.26 -7.03 -6.89
C ALA A 54 30.80 -6.58 -6.98
N CYS A 55 30.11 -6.92 -8.07
CA CYS A 55 28.67 -6.64 -8.25
C CYS A 55 27.81 -7.40 -7.24
N SER A 56 28.16 -8.64 -6.87
CA SER A 56 27.45 -9.42 -5.85
C SER A 56 27.48 -8.74 -4.48
N SER A 57 28.65 -8.23 -4.07
CA SER A 57 28.82 -7.59 -2.74
C SER A 57 28.05 -6.28 -2.57
N VAL A 58 27.92 -5.47 -3.64
CA VAL A 58 27.15 -4.21 -3.63
C VAL A 58 25.66 -4.49 -3.47
N VAL A 59 25.19 -5.53 -4.14
CA VAL A 59 23.79 -5.95 -4.17
C VAL A 59 23.38 -6.64 -2.84
N GLU A 60 24.27 -7.44 -2.23
CA GLU A 60 24.09 -7.98 -0.87
C GLU A 60 24.08 -6.87 0.20
N GLY A 61 24.98 -5.87 0.08
CA GLY A 61 25.00 -4.71 0.97
C GLY A 61 23.70 -3.90 0.92
N SER A 62 23.10 -3.79 -0.26
CA SER A 62 21.78 -3.16 -0.44
C SER A 62 20.68 -3.93 0.29
N LEU A 63 20.68 -5.26 0.21
CA LEU A 63 19.67 -6.10 0.86
C LEU A 63 19.74 -6.00 2.39
N GLN A 64 20.96 -6.04 2.96
CA GLN A 64 21.13 -5.88 4.40
C GLN A 64 20.61 -4.52 4.88
N SER A 65 20.84 -3.45 4.10
CA SER A 65 20.28 -2.14 4.40
C SER A 65 18.76 -2.14 4.39
N MET A 66 18.13 -2.82 3.41
CA MET A 66 16.67 -2.96 3.35
C MET A 66 16.11 -3.76 4.52
N GLN A 67 16.80 -4.80 4.98
CA GLN A 67 16.41 -5.56 6.17
C GLN A 67 16.45 -4.70 7.44
N LEU A 68 17.48 -3.86 7.61
CA LEU A 68 17.55 -2.93 8.74
C LEU A 68 16.42 -1.90 8.69
N GLN A 69 16.10 -1.39 7.51
CA GLN A 69 14.98 -0.47 7.33
C GLN A 69 13.64 -1.14 7.66
N LEU A 70 13.43 -2.39 7.23
CA LEU A 70 12.26 -3.17 7.63
C LEU A 70 12.16 -3.30 9.15
N GLN A 71 13.25 -3.69 9.83
CA GLN A 71 13.26 -3.83 11.29
C GLN A 71 12.89 -2.53 12.02
N PHE A 72 13.37 -1.39 11.53
CA PHE A 72 12.99 -0.09 12.07
C PHE A 72 11.51 0.24 11.85
N LEU A 73 10.94 -0.08 10.69
CA LEU A 73 9.51 0.08 10.44
C LEU A 73 8.68 -0.86 11.33
N MET A 74 9.15 -2.10 11.52
CA MET A 74 8.50 -3.06 12.44
C MET A 74 8.47 -2.52 13.87
N SER A 75 9.60 -2.00 14.38
CA SER A 75 9.65 -1.45 15.73
C SER A 75 8.72 -0.24 15.89
N LYS A 76 8.60 0.63 14.89
CA LYS A 76 7.62 1.73 14.92
C LYS A 76 6.17 1.25 14.98
N ALA A 77 5.85 0.18 14.25
CA ALA A 77 4.52 -0.43 14.33
C ALA A 77 4.25 -1.02 15.72
N ASP A 78 5.28 -1.63 16.35
CA ASP A 78 5.22 -2.13 17.72
C ASP A 78 5.01 -1.00 18.73
N ASP A 79 5.77 0.10 18.62
CA ASP A 79 5.62 1.28 19.48
C ASP A 79 4.19 1.85 19.40
N LEU A 80 3.63 1.98 18.19
CA LEU A 80 2.25 2.41 17.99
C LEU A 80 1.25 1.44 18.64
N GLN A 81 1.47 0.14 18.51
CA GLN A 81 0.60 -0.85 19.14
C GLN A 81 0.69 -0.78 20.68
N ASP A 82 1.88 -0.56 21.23
CA ASP A 82 2.09 -0.42 22.67
C ASP A 82 1.43 0.84 23.22
N CYS A 83 1.52 1.97 22.49
CA CYS A 83 0.79 3.20 22.82
C CYS A 83 -0.72 2.93 22.92
N LEU A 84 -1.30 2.19 21.98
CA LEU A 84 -2.72 1.82 22.01
C LEU A 84 -3.09 1.00 23.25
N VAL A 85 -2.28 -0.01 23.60
CA VAL A 85 -2.54 -0.93 24.72
C VAL A 85 -2.33 -0.23 26.08
N SER A 86 -1.40 0.72 26.16
CA SER A 86 -1.07 1.43 27.40
C SER A 86 -2.22 2.28 27.96
N GLY A 87 -3.28 2.51 27.19
CA GLY A 87 -4.57 3.00 27.67
C GLY A 87 -4.53 4.48 28.06
N GLN A 88 -4.80 5.33 27.08
CA GLN A 88 -4.67 6.78 27.18
C GLN A 88 -5.95 7.46 26.64
N GLY A 89 -6.33 8.61 27.21
CA GLY A 89 -7.67 9.21 27.17
C GLY A 89 -8.18 9.66 25.79
N HIS A 90 -9.34 10.33 25.77
CA HIS A 90 -10.02 10.68 24.50
C HIS A 90 -9.23 11.64 23.59
N LEU A 91 -8.44 12.57 24.15
CA LEU A 91 -7.58 13.47 23.36
C LEU A 91 -6.41 12.71 22.71
N GLU A 92 -5.96 11.61 23.33
CA GLU A 92 -4.92 10.74 22.76
C GLU A 92 -5.49 9.84 21.67
N LYS A 93 -6.79 9.52 21.71
CA LYS A 93 -7.45 8.71 20.68
C LYS A 93 -7.42 9.35 19.28
N GLU A 94 -7.59 10.67 19.18
CA GLU A 94 -7.52 11.39 17.90
C GLU A 94 -6.08 11.46 17.37
N ALA A 95 -5.11 11.67 18.26
CA ALA A 95 -3.69 11.61 17.92
C ALA A 95 -3.31 10.20 17.42
N LEU A 96 -3.76 9.15 18.11
CA LEU A 96 -3.56 7.75 17.71
C LEU A 96 -4.25 7.42 16.38
N ALA A 97 -5.46 7.95 16.15
CA ALA A 97 -6.17 7.77 14.88
C ALA A 97 -5.46 8.45 13.71
N SER A 98 -4.70 9.52 13.96
CA SER A 98 -3.92 10.24 12.95
C SER A 98 -2.54 9.61 12.72
N ALA A 99 -1.91 9.07 13.77
CA ALA A 99 -0.58 8.49 13.72
C ALA A 99 -0.48 7.25 12.81
N VAL A 100 -1.53 6.41 12.76
CA VAL A 100 -1.49 5.19 11.92
C VAL A 100 -1.51 5.50 10.42
N PRO A 101 -2.44 6.33 9.88
CA PRO A 101 -2.36 6.76 8.49
C PRO A 101 -1.06 7.46 8.13
N GLU A 102 -0.55 8.33 9.02
CA GLU A 102 0.73 9.00 8.81
C GLU A 102 1.88 7.98 8.71
N PHE A 103 1.93 7.02 9.64
CA PHE A 103 2.94 5.97 9.60
C PHE A 103 2.86 5.12 8.33
N ILE A 104 1.66 4.71 7.91
CA ILE A 104 1.44 4.00 6.64
C ILE A 104 1.98 4.82 5.45
N TYR A 105 1.75 6.14 5.45
CA TYR A 105 2.30 7.03 4.42
C TYR A 105 3.83 7.04 4.45
N THR A 106 4.46 7.08 5.63
CA THR A 106 5.94 7.01 5.74
C THR A 106 6.54 5.69 5.25
N CYS A 107 5.74 4.61 5.19
CA CYS A 107 6.17 3.33 4.63
C CYS A 107 6.20 3.30 3.09
N GLN A 108 5.51 4.23 2.40
CA GLN A 108 5.35 4.18 0.94
C GLN A 108 6.67 4.18 0.16
N PRO A 109 7.69 5.00 0.50
CA PRO A 109 8.96 4.97 -0.22
C PRO A 109 9.66 3.60 -0.14
N PHE A 110 9.54 2.92 0.99
CA PHE A 110 10.11 1.58 1.18
C PHE A 110 9.38 0.54 0.33
N PHE A 111 8.05 0.55 0.33
CA PHE A 111 7.25 -0.29 -0.56
C PHE A 111 7.60 -0.06 -2.03
N ASN A 112 7.59 1.21 -2.47
CA ASN A 112 7.92 1.57 -3.85
C ASN A 112 9.30 1.03 -4.23
N HIS A 113 10.30 1.20 -3.37
CA HIS A 113 11.65 0.72 -3.64
C HIS A 113 11.72 -0.81 -3.77
N LEU A 114 11.12 -1.56 -2.85
CA LEU A 114 11.09 -3.02 -2.90
C LEU A 114 10.35 -3.53 -4.15
N GLU A 115 9.15 -3.00 -4.38
CA GLU A 115 8.25 -3.44 -5.44
C GLU A 115 8.81 -3.09 -6.83
N SER A 116 9.35 -1.88 -7.01
CA SER A 116 9.97 -1.48 -8.27
C SER A 116 11.25 -2.27 -8.54
N THR A 117 12.08 -2.48 -7.52
CA THR A 117 13.32 -3.25 -7.68
C THR A 117 13.05 -4.71 -7.97
N ALA A 118 12.01 -5.31 -7.37
CA ALA A 118 11.67 -6.70 -7.62
C ALA A 118 10.95 -6.92 -8.96
N ARG A 119 10.10 -5.98 -9.40
CA ARG A 119 9.16 -6.22 -10.51
C ARG A 119 9.45 -5.46 -11.80
N CYS A 120 10.21 -4.37 -11.79
CA CYS A 120 10.47 -3.64 -13.02
C CYS A 120 11.20 -4.52 -14.05
N THR A 121 10.80 -4.40 -15.32
CA THR A 121 11.33 -5.21 -16.43
C THR A 121 12.86 -5.16 -16.53
N VAL A 122 13.46 -4.00 -16.27
CA VAL A 122 14.93 -3.81 -16.25
C VAL A 122 15.57 -4.60 -15.09
N SER A 123 14.92 -4.65 -13.95
CA SER A 123 15.41 -5.35 -12.76
C SER A 123 15.30 -6.87 -12.90
N GLN A 124 14.24 -7.38 -13.53
CA GLN A 124 14.09 -8.82 -13.80
C GLN A 124 15.19 -9.39 -14.72
N LEU A 125 15.80 -8.55 -15.57
CA LEU A 125 16.90 -8.95 -16.45
C LEU A 125 18.27 -8.95 -15.75
N THR A 126 18.39 -8.30 -14.59
CA THR A 126 19.67 -8.02 -13.92
C THR A 126 19.80 -8.65 -12.54
N LEU A 127 18.69 -8.94 -11.86
CA LEU A 127 18.68 -9.49 -10.50
C LEU A 127 18.53 -11.03 -10.49
N PRO A 128 19.28 -11.75 -9.65
CA PRO A 128 19.08 -13.18 -9.45
C PRO A 128 17.68 -13.50 -8.89
N PHE A 129 17.18 -14.70 -9.19
CA PHE A 129 15.86 -15.17 -8.76
C PHE A 129 15.66 -15.07 -7.22
N ASP A 130 16.66 -15.52 -6.47
CA ASP A 130 16.60 -15.54 -5.00
C ASP A 130 16.55 -14.15 -4.38
N MET A 131 16.90 -13.12 -5.14
CA MET A 131 16.91 -11.75 -4.65
C MET A 131 15.55 -11.09 -4.79
N TYR A 132 14.88 -11.23 -5.93
CA TYR A 132 13.54 -10.65 -6.07
C TYR A 132 12.60 -11.29 -5.04
N THR A 133 12.68 -12.61 -4.80
CA THR A 133 11.86 -13.29 -3.81
C THR A 133 12.07 -12.72 -2.42
N GLN A 134 13.32 -12.46 -2.03
CA GLN A 134 13.64 -11.83 -0.75
C GLN A 134 13.08 -10.41 -0.63
N LEU A 135 13.16 -9.59 -1.69
CA LEU A 135 12.57 -8.25 -1.68
C LEU A 135 11.05 -8.31 -1.52
N LEU A 136 10.38 -9.24 -2.21
CA LEU A 136 8.95 -9.47 -2.09
C LEU A 136 8.57 -9.98 -0.70
N ASP A 137 9.40 -10.84 -0.09
CA ASP A 137 9.19 -11.30 1.29
C ASP A 137 9.32 -10.17 2.30
N LEU A 138 10.23 -9.20 2.10
CA LEU A 138 10.32 -8.00 2.95
C LEU A 138 9.07 -7.12 2.79
N SER A 139 8.59 -6.95 1.56
CA SER A 139 7.35 -6.22 1.24
C SER A 139 6.15 -6.86 1.94
N GLN A 140 6.03 -8.19 1.83
CA GLN A 140 4.96 -8.96 2.46
C GLN A 140 4.99 -8.85 3.99
N GLN A 141 6.17 -8.93 4.61
CA GLN A 141 6.29 -8.79 6.07
C GLN A 141 5.77 -7.44 6.57
N LEU A 142 6.12 -6.35 5.89
CA LEU A 142 5.62 -5.02 6.25
C LEU A 142 4.12 -4.90 6.01
N CYS A 143 3.64 -5.41 4.87
CA CYS A 143 2.24 -5.47 4.50
C CYS A 143 1.40 -6.14 5.61
N ASP A 144 1.79 -7.34 6.04
CA ASP A 144 1.10 -8.11 7.07
C ASP A 144 1.10 -7.37 8.42
N ARG A 145 2.23 -6.76 8.81
CA ARG A 145 2.34 -5.99 10.06
C ARG A 145 1.43 -4.77 10.05
N LEU A 146 1.42 -3.99 8.97
CA LEU A 146 0.58 -2.80 8.83
C LEU A 146 -0.90 -3.17 8.82
N GLN A 147 -1.28 -4.25 8.12
CA GLN A 147 -2.65 -4.74 8.15
C GLN A 147 -3.07 -5.13 9.56
N GLN A 148 -2.23 -5.87 10.30
CA GLN A 148 -2.50 -6.21 11.69
C GLN A 148 -2.62 -4.99 12.59
N LEU A 149 -1.76 -3.98 12.41
CA LEU A 149 -1.81 -2.73 13.15
C LEU A 149 -3.16 -2.03 12.95
N VAL A 150 -3.58 -1.85 11.69
CA VAL A 150 -4.85 -1.19 11.34
C VAL A 150 -6.06 -1.95 11.89
N ILE A 151 -6.10 -3.27 11.72
CA ILE A 151 -7.18 -4.12 12.27
C ILE A 151 -7.23 -4.00 13.80
N THR A 152 -6.06 -3.98 14.46
CA THR A 152 -5.98 -3.83 15.91
C THR A 152 -6.56 -2.49 16.33
N TYR A 153 -6.15 -1.38 15.73
CA TYR A 153 -6.68 -0.05 16.02
C TYR A 153 -8.18 0.07 15.77
N ALA A 154 -8.68 -0.55 14.70
CA ALA A 154 -10.12 -0.62 14.42
C ALA A 154 -10.89 -1.40 15.50
N SER A 155 -10.31 -2.48 16.04
CA SER A 155 -10.92 -3.26 17.13
C SER A 155 -11.06 -2.48 18.45
N TYR A 156 -10.18 -1.50 18.69
CA TYR A 156 -10.27 -0.55 19.80
C TYR A 156 -11.17 0.66 19.47
N ASN A 157 -11.87 0.63 18.32
CA ASN A 157 -12.70 1.72 17.80
C ASN A 157 -11.93 3.03 17.60
N VAL A 158 -10.61 2.97 17.38
CA VAL A 158 -9.78 4.16 17.10
C VAL A 158 -9.86 4.53 15.63
N LEU A 159 -9.84 3.54 14.74
CA LEU A 159 -9.97 3.72 13.29
C LEU A 159 -11.31 3.20 12.78
N CYS A 160 -11.81 3.85 11.72
CA CYS A 160 -12.91 3.35 10.92
C CYS A 160 -12.36 2.64 9.67
N LEU A 161 -12.97 1.51 9.30
CA LEU A 161 -12.63 0.75 8.07
C LEU A 161 -13.79 0.73 7.07
N ASP A 162 -14.81 1.56 7.28
CA ASP A 162 -15.96 1.68 6.37
C ASP A 162 -15.59 2.66 5.25
N GLU A 163 -15.59 2.22 3.99
CA GLU A 163 -15.24 3.06 2.85
C GLU A 163 -16.21 4.22 2.60
N THR A 164 -17.41 4.17 3.18
CA THR A 164 -18.37 5.26 3.06
C THR A 164 -18.03 6.44 3.97
N GLU A 165 -17.13 6.24 4.93
CA GLU A 165 -16.69 7.27 5.88
C GLU A 165 -15.45 8.03 5.35
N PRO A 166 -15.45 9.37 5.36
CA PRO A 166 -14.34 10.17 4.80
C PRO A 166 -12.96 9.93 5.46
N ASN A 167 -12.95 9.62 6.77
CA ASN A 167 -11.72 9.42 7.55
C ASN A 167 -11.37 7.93 7.72
N SER A 168 -11.80 7.11 6.77
CA SER A 168 -11.61 5.67 6.81
C SER A 168 -10.19 5.26 6.41
N VAL A 169 -9.69 4.23 7.07
CA VAL A 169 -8.41 3.57 6.74
C VAL A 169 -8.71 2.16 6.23
N SER A 170 -9.63 2.05 5.26
CA SER A 170 -10.10 0.76 4.73
C SER A 170 -9.06 0.01 3.91
N HIS A 171 -8.11 0.75 3.32
CA HIS A 171 -7.04 0.22 2.47
C HIS A 171 -5.81 1.14 2.51
N PHE A 172 -4.67 0.60 2.07
CA PHE A 172 -3.43 1.37 1.92
C PHE A 172 -2.63 0.93 0.69
N CYS A 173 -1.79 1.83 0.18
CA CYS A 173 -0.89 1.55 -0.95
C CYS A 173 0.29 0.70 -0.48
N ILE A 174 0.57 -0.39 -1.19
CA ILE A 174 1.71 -1.29 -0.93
C ILE A 174 2.75 -1.25 -2.06
N GLY A 175 2.74 -0.19 -2.85
CA GLY A 175 3.80 0.15 -3.78
C GLY A 175 3.35 0.37 -5.21
N GLN A 176 4.29 0.87 -6.00
CA GLN A 176 4.12 1.18 -7.41
C GLN A 176 5.34 0.70 -8.21
N PHE A 177 5.10 0.11 -9.38
CA PHE A 177 6.16 -0.36 -10.27
C PHE A 177 5.75 -0.27 -11.74
N HIS A 178 6.73 -0.40 -12.63
CA HIS A 178 6.52 -0.37 -14.08
C HIS A 178 6.58 -1.77 -14.67
N LEU A 179 5.66 -2.06 -15.59
CA LEU A 179 5.57 -3.28 -16.38
C LEU A 179 5.50 -2.91 -17.86
N GLY A 180 6.65 -2.78 -18.51
CA GLY A 180 6.72 -2.23 -19.87
C GLY A 180 6.13 -0.81 -19.93
N PRO A 181 5.12 -0.53 -20.77
CA PRO A 181 4.46 0.77 -20.85
C PRO A 181 3.39 0.99 -19.77
N LEU A 182 3.18 0.02 -18.88
CA LEU A 182 2.17 0.10 -17.83
C LEU A 182 2.81 0.56 -16.52
N ARG A 183 2.09 1.39 -15.77
CA ARG A 183 2.38 1.71 -14.38
C ARG A 183 1.33 1.09 -13.49
N LEU A 184 1.76 0.26 -12.56
CA LEU A 184 0.89 -0.46 -11.63
C LEU A 184 1.04 0.14 -10.25
N THR A 185 -0.07 0.56 -9.64
CA THR A 185 -0.14 0.98 -8.23
C THR A 185 -1.03 0.04 -7.46
N THR A 186 -0.51 -0.53 -6.38
CA THR A 186 -1.12 -1.64 -5.66
C THR A 186 -1.68 -1.18 -4.32
N PHE A 187 -2.91 -1.57 -4.01
CA PHE A 187 -3.60 -1.25 -2.76
C PHE A 187 -4.15 -2.51 -2.09
N LEU A 188 -3.92 -2.65 -0.78
CA LEU A 188 -4.44 -3.74 0.04
C LEU A 188 -5.60 -3.27 0.90
N TYR A 189 -6.69 -4.03 0.93
CA TYR A 189 -7.80 -3.78 1.86
C TYR A 189 -7.53 -4.44 3.21
N CYS A 190 -7.75 -3.70 4.29
CA CYS A 190 -7.49 -4.19 5.65
C CYS A 190 -8.46 -5.31 6.05
N LYS A 191 -9.63 -5.37 5.42
CA LYS A 191 -10.62 -6.45 5.56
C LYS A 191 -11.34 -6.70 4.22
N PRO A 192 -11.88 -7.90 3.98
CA PRO A 192 -12.78 -8.13 2.85
C PRO A 192 -13.92 -7.11 2.88
N THR A 193 -14.03 -6.31 1.83
CA THR A 193 -14.98 -5.21 1.74
C THR A 193 -15.93 -5.46 0.58
N PRO A 194 -17.24 -5.13 0.67
CA PRO A 194 -18.14 -5.36 -0.46
C PRO A 194 -17.61 -4.74 -1.76
N TYR A 195 -17.70 -5.50 -2.86
CA TYR A 195 -17.21 -5.02 -4.16
C TYR A 195 -17.93 -3.74 -4.60
N LEU A 196 -19.24 -3.64 -4.32
CA LEU A 196 -20.04 -2.43 -4.53
C LEU A 196 -20.49 -1.85 -3.18
N ALA A 197 -20.39 -0.53 -3.03
CA ALA A 197 -20.67 0.17 -1.78
C ALA A 197 -22.13 0.02 -1.26
N ARG A 198 -23.11 -0.19 -2.14
CA ARG A 198 -24.55 -0.28 -1.77
C ARG A 198 -25.19 -1.65 -1.95
N VAL A 199 -24.54 -2.56 -2.66
CA VAL A 199 -25.14 -3.86 -3.02
C VAL A 199 -24.18 -4.95 -2.58
N ASP A 200 -24.64 -5.81 -1.68
CA ASP A 200 -23.92 -7.04 -1.38
C ASP A 200 -24.13 -8.03 -2.52
N THR A 201 -23.12 -8.15 -3.38
CA THR A 201 -23.09 -9.09 -4.49
C THR A 201 -22.59 -10.47 -4.05
N GLY A 202 -22.21 -10.65 -2.77
CA GLY A 202 -21.49 -11.82 -2.28
C GLY A 202 -20.01 -11.85 -2.71
N ILE A 203 -19.51 -10.79 -3.34
CA ILE A 203 -18.13 -10.63 -3.78
C ILE A 203 -17.48 -9.54 -2.92
N TYR A 204 -16.35 -9.86 -2.32
CA TYR A 204 -15.62 -8.97 -1.43
C TYR A 204 -14.24 -8.69 -2.00
N LYS A 205 -13.87 -7.41 -2.13
CA LYS A 205 -12.53 -6.98 -2.55
C LYS A 205 -11.54 -7.07 -1.39
N CYS A 206 -10.36 -7.57 -1.72
CA CYS A 206 -9.22 -7.75 -0.81
C CYS A 206 -7.99 -6.97 -1.28
N MET A 207 -7.87 -6.72 -2.58
CA MET A 207 -6.77 -5.97 -3.19
C MET A 207 -7.27 -5.21 -4.42
N ARG A 208 -6.67 -4.06 -4.72
CA ARG A 208 -6.91 -3.28 -5.95
C ARG A 208 -5.58 -2.98 -6.62
N TRP A 209 -5.56 -3.06 -7.94
CA TRP A 209 -4.49 -2.51 -8.76
C TRP A 209 -5.06 -1.43 -9.66
N ASN A 210 -4.39 -0.29 -9.70
CA ASN A 210 -4.59 0.74 -10.71
C ASN A 210 -3.54 0.49 -11.79
N VAL A 211 -3.97 0.39 -13.04
CA VAL A 211 -3.11 0.16 -14.19
C VAL A 211 -3.23 1.36 -15.11
N ASP A 212 -2.21 2.21 -15.12
CA ASP A 212 -2.13 3.36 -16.02
C ASP A 212 -1.31 2.97 -17.27
N ARG A 213 -1.79 3.36 -18.44
CA ARG A 213 -1.03 3.28 -19.69
C ARG A 213 -0.22 4.57 -19.86
N LEU A 214 1.10 4.47 -19.85
CA LEU A 214 1.97 5.63 -20.06
C LEU A 214 2.10 5.91 -21.55
N GLY A 215 1.97 7.19 -21.93
CA GLY A 215 2.26 7.64 -23.30
C GLY A 215 3.77 7.76 -23.56
N ASP A 216 4.17 7.73 -24.84
CA ASP A 216 5.56 7.77 -25.30
C ASP A 216 6.40 8.93 -24.68
N GLU A 217 5.77 10.09 -24.41
CA GLU A 217 6.44 11.27 -23.84
C GLU A 217 6.76 11.09 -22.34
N GLN A 218 5.90 10.41 -21.59
CA GLN A 218 6.09 10.16 -20.15
C GLN A 218 7.12 9.06 -19.89
N GLN A 219 7.24 8.11 -20.82
CA GLN A 219 8.22 7.03 -20.73
C GLN A 219 9.65 7.57 -20.83
N ALA A 220 9.88 8.60 -21.65
CA ALA A 220 11.18 9.26 -21.78
C ALA A 220 11.61 10.07 -20.53
N ASP A 221 10.65 10.60 -19.76
CA ASP A 221 10.93 11.30 -18.48
C ASP A 221 11.17 10.33 -17.33
N VAL A 222 10.44 9.21 -17.28
CA VAL A 222 10.68 8.12 -16.29
C VAL A 222 12.06 7.49 -16.48
N GLU A 223 12.48 7.24 -17.72
CA GLU A 223 13.83 6.75 -18.03
C GLU A 223 14.94 7.75 -17.67
N ARG A 224 14.59 9.04 -17.54
CA ARG A 224 15.51 10.13 -17.22
C ARG A 224 15.45 10.55 -15.74
N GLY A 225 14.66 9.86 -14.92
CA GLY A 225 14.53 10.11 -13.48
C GLY A 225 13.67 11.34 -13.12
N GLY A 226 12.82 11.80 -14.04
CA GLY A 226 11.87 12.90 -13.79
C GLY A 226 10.56 12.39 -13.19
N GLU A 227 10.13 13.01 -12.08
CA GLU A 227 8.78 12.84 -11.55
C GLU A 227 7.80 13.62 -12.45
N SER A 228 7.12 12.94 -13.37
CA SER A 228 6.09 13.56 -14.20
C SER A 228 4.74 13.51 -13.49
N GLU A 229 4.28 14.66 -12.97
CA GLU A 229 2.99 14.88 -12.31
C GLU A 229 1.82 15.09 -13.30
N THR A 230 1.94 14.70 -14.57
CA THR A 230 0.80 14.79 -15.50
C THR A 230 -0.14 13.59 -15.31
N GLU A 231 -1.20 13.79 -14.54
CA GLU A 231 -2.35 12.88 -14.46
C GLU A 231 -3.00 12.77 -15.86
N THR A 232 -2.85 11.64 -16.53
CA THR A 232 -3.71 11.26 -17.65
C THR A 232 -5.07 10.86 -17.09
N VAL A 233 -6.00 11.82 -17.00
CA VAL A 233 -7.36 11.68 -16.44
C VAL A 233 -8.28 10.80 -17.32
N GLY A 234 -7.79 9.71 -17.94
CA GLY A 234 -8.61 8.98 -18.91
C GLY A 234 -8.30 7.51 -19.21
N ASP A 235 -7.24 6.91 -18.68
CA ASP A 235 -6.87 5.53 -19.09
C ASP A 235 -6.37 4.64 -17.94
N THR A 236 -6.90 4.87 -16.73
CA THR A 236 -6.63 3.99 -15.59
C THR A 236 -7.63 2.85 -15.59
N GLU A 237 -7.15 1.63 -15.82
CA GLU A 237 -7.93 0.41 -15.64
C GLU A 237 -7.82 -0.06 -14.18
N PHE A 238 -8.94 -0.49 -13.60
CA PHE A 238 -8.97 -0.97 -12.21
C PHE A 238 -9.18 -2.49 -12.16
N TYR A 239 -8.27 -3.19 -11.50
CA TYR A 239 -8.33 -4.62 -11.26
C TYR A 239 -8.46 -4.91 -9.78
N PHE A 240 -9.12 -6.01 -9.43
CA PHE A 240 -9.39 -6.38 -8.04
C PHE A 240 -9.13 -7.87 -7.80
N LEU A 241 -8.48 -8.16 -6.68
CA LEU A 241 -8.53 -9.47 -6.05
C LEU A 241 -9.79 -9.51 -5.20
N CYS A 242 -10.65 -10.48 -5.49
CA CYS A 242 -11.88 -10.68 -4.75
C CYS A 242 -11.96 -12.09 -4.20
N CYS A 243 -12.73 -12.23 -3.11
CA CYS A 243 -13.19 -13.50 -2.60
C CYS A 243 -14.72 -13.59 -2.60
N GLU A 244 -15.23 -14.80 -2.80
CA GLU A 244 -16.65 -15.14 -2.76
C GLU A 244 -16.87 -16.42 -1.96
N ASP A 245 -17.89 -16.44 -1.10
CA ASP A 245 -18.25 -17.63 -0.31
C ASP A 245 -19.33 -18.43 -1.05
N ILE A 246 -18.96 -19.59 -1.59
CA ILE A 246 -19.86 -20.45 -2.37
C ILE A 246 -20.40 -21.59 -1.49
N PRO A 247 -21.72 -21.78 -1.40
CA PRO A 247 -22.29 -22.89 -0.65
C PRO A 247 -22.00 -24.23 -1.34
N ILE A 248 -21.49 -25.21 -0.59
CA ILE A 248 -21.38 -26.58 -1.05
C ILE A 248 -22.77 -27.21 -0.96
N THR A 249 -23.42 -27.42 -2.11
CA THR A 249 -24.54 -28.35 -2.17
C THR A 249 -24.00 -29.76 -2.11
N GLU A 250 -24.10 -30.39 -0.94
CA GLU A 250 -23.92 -31.84 -0.83
C GLU A 250 -24.97 -32.52 -1.69
N ALA A 251 -24.51 -33.20 -2.74
CA ALA A 251 -25.38 -33.96 -3.62
C ALA A 251 -25.91 -35.19 -2.86
N ASP A 252 -27.17 -35.09 -2.43
CA ASP A 252 -28.06 -36.20 -2.12
C ASP A 252 -27.51 -37.21 -1.08
N ASP A 253 -27.35 -36.79 0.18
CA ASP A 253 -27.30 -37.75 1.29
C ASP A 253 -28.48 -37.55 2.24
N LYS A 254 -29.30 -38.59 2.36
CA LYS A 254 -30.55 -38.62 3.13
C LYS A 254 -30.25 -38.90 4.61
N SER A 255 -29.54 -38.00 5.27
CA SER A 255 -29.43 -38.02 6.73
C SER A 255 -30.10 -36.79 7.33
N GLN A 256 -31.13 -37.02 8.13
CA GLN A 256 -31.74 -36.01 9.00
C GLN A 256 -30.75 -35.67 10.10
N ASP A 257 -29.90 -34.69 9.87
CA ASP A 257 -29.27 -33.87 10.90
C ASP A 257 -28.99 -32.49 10.29
N VAL A 258 -29.02 -31.45 11.14
CA VAL A 258 -29.01 -30.02 10.76
C VAL A 258 -28.03 -29.74 9.62
N PRO A 259 -28.45 -29.10 8.51
CA PRO A 259 -27.53 -28.82 7.41
C PRO A 259 -26.53 -27.77 7.87
N HIS A 260 -25.32 -28.22 8.22
CA HIS A 260 -24.16 -27.35 8.20
C HIS A 260 -23.93 -27.02 6.72
N CYS A 261 -24.44 -25.87 6.28
CA CYS A 261 -24.11 -25.31 4.98
C CYS A 261 -22.61 -25.01 4.99
N SER A 262 -21.79 -25.94 4.49
CA SER A 262 -20.37 -25.74 4.33
C SER A 262 -20.17 -24.77 3.17
N VAL A 263 -19.41 -23.70 3.41
CA VAL A 263 -19.09 -22.70 2.39
C VAL A 263 -17.62 -22.84 2.03
N VAL A 264 -17.31 -22.74 0.73
CA VAL A 264 -15.94 -22.66 0.22
C VAL A 264 -15.70 -21.24 -0.25
N ARG A 265 -14.68 -20.61 0.31
CA ARG A 265 -14.19 -19.33 -0.17
C ARG A 265 -13.38 -19.56 -1.45
N LEU A 266 -13.76 -18.90 -2.53
CA LEU A 266 -13.00 -18.87 -3.77
C LEU A 266 -12.40 -17.49 -4.00
N TRP A 267 -11.22 -17.48 -4.62
CA TRP A 267 -10.46 -16.28 -4.95
C TRP A 267 -10.38 -16.10 -6.46
N SER A 268 -10.55 -14.86 -6.91
CA SER A 268 -10.43 -14.50 -8.32
C SER A 268 -9.85 -13.10 -8.52
N ILE A 269 -9.20 -12.90 -9.67
CA ILE A 269 -8.84 -11.59 -10.19
C ILE A 269 -9.83 -11.20 -11.27
N GLY A 270 -10.29 -9.97 -11.24
CA GLY A 270 -11.21 -9.43 -12.23
C GLY A 270 -11.09 -7.93 -12.39
N GLN A 271 -11.61 -7.44 -13.51
CA GLN A 271 -11.61 -6.03 -13.85
C GLN A 271 -12.90 -5.37 -13.38
N TRP A 272 -12.78 -4.12 -12.94
CA TRP A 272 -13.91 -3.24 -12.72
C TRP A 272 -14.26 -2.54 -14.02
N VAL A 273 -15.48 -2.78 -14.48
CA VAL A 273 -16.00 -2.22 -15.73
C VAL A 273 -17.19 -1.34 -15.39
N GLN A 274 -17.09 -0.05 -15.70
CA GLN A 274 -18.16 0.91 -15.44
C GLN A 274 -19.43 0.52 -16.20
N VAL A 275 -20.56 0.48 -15.48
CA VAL A 275 -21.90 0.21 -16.05
C VAL A 275 -22.76 1.47 -15.97
N LYS A 276 -22.69 2.22 -14.85
CA LYS A 276 -23.35 3.52 -14.70
C LYS A 276 -22.43 4.52 -13.99
N PRO A 277 -22.39 5.79 -14.38
CA PRO A 277 -23.03 6.34 -15.59
C PRO A 277 -22.49 5.66 -16.86
N ASP A 278 -23.26 5.66 -17.94
CA ASP A 278 -22.83 4.99 -19.18
C ASP A 278 -21.54 5.66 -19.66
N PRO A 279 -20.41 4.93 -19.75
CA PRO A 279 -19.14 5.52 -20.15
C PRO A 279 -19.16 6.07 -21.57
N GLU A 280 -20.05 5.54 -22.43
CA GLU A 280 -20.22 6.00 -23.82
C GLU A 280 -21.22 7.16 -23.94
N SER A 281 -21.89 7.54 -22.85
CA SER A 281 -22.84 8.65 -22.84
C SER A 281 -22.11 9.98 -22.69
N GLU A 282 -22.29 10.87 -23.66
CA GLU A 282 -21.88 12.27 -23.57
C GLU A 282 -22.81 13.11 -22.67
N ASP A 283 -23.90 12.52 -22.15
CA ASP A 283 -24.85 13.23 -21.29
C ASP A 283 -24.28 13.43 -19.89
N ILE A 284 -23.86 14.66 -19.60
CA ILE A 284 -23.38 15.05 -18.26
C ILE A 284 -24.45 14.83 -17.17
N TYR A 285 -25.73 14.81 -17.52
CA TYR A 285 -26.78 14.52 -16.53
C TYR A 285 -26.74 13.08 -16.05
N ASP A 286 -26.29 12.12 -16.87
CA ASP A 286 -26.10 10.74 -16.40
C ASP A 286 -25.04 10.71 -15.29
N TRP A 287 -23.96 11.48 -15.45
CA TRP A 287 -22.89 11.60 -14.45
C TRP A 287 -23.34 12.35 -13.19
N VAL A 288 -24.02 13.48 -13.36
CA VAL A 288 -24.45 14.34 -12.24
C VAL A 288 -25.57 13.70 -11.41
N LEU A 289 -26.46 12.94 -12.04
CA LEU A 289 -27.59 12.27 -11.36
C LEU A 289 -27.23 10.87 -10.87
N CYS A 290 -26.05 10.35 -11.20
CA CYS A 290 -25.58 9.07 -10.68
C CYS A 290 -25.10 9.25 -9.24
N ASP A 291 -25.98 9.01 -8.28
CA ASP A 291 -25.65 9.08 -6.86
C ASP A 291 -24.45 8.18 -6.48
N ILE A 292 -24.35 7.00 -7.09
CA ILE A 292 -23.24 6.05 -6.92
C ILE A 292 -22.96 5.32 -8.23
N PRO A 293 -21.70 5.37 -8.74
CA PRO A 293 -21.29 4.60 -9.90
C PRO A 293 -21.56 3.10 -9.73
N GLN A 294 -22.09 2.47 -10.77
CA GLN A 294 -22.28 1.03 -10.84
C GLN A 294 -21.22 0.43 -11.73
N ALA A 295 -20.80 -0.77 -11.38
CA ALA A 295 -19.83 -1.52 -12.17
C ALA A 295 -20.11 -3.01 -12.13
N SER A 296 -19.66 -3.69 -13.18
CA SER A 296 -19.59 -5.14 -13.23
C SER A 296 -18.19 -5.61 -12.87
N TYR A 297 -18.13 -6.71 -12.14
CA TYR A 297 -16.90 -7.46 -11.92
C TYR A 297 -16.72 -8.47 -13.05
N GLU A 298 -15.85 -8.15 -14.01
CA GLU A 298 -15.48 -9.08 -15.06
C GLU A 298 -14.38 -10.01 -14.56
N ARG A 299 -14.74 -11.26 -14.26
CA ARG A 299 -13.79 -12.25 -13.75
C ARG A 299 -12.86 -12.72 -14.86
N LEU A 300 -11.57 -12.44 -14.70
CA LEU A 300 -10.54 -12.77 -15.68
C LEU A 300 -9.75 -14.03 -15.31
N LEU A 301 -9.52 -14.26 -14.00
CA LEU A 301 -8.74 -15.39 -13.52
C LEU A 301 -9.31 -15.95 -12.22
N LEU A 302 -9.58 -17.27 -12.19
CA LEU A 302 -9.98 -18.00 -10.98
C LEU A 302 -8.74 -18.65 -10.35
N LEU A 303 -8.47 -18.34 -9.07
CA LEU A 303 -7.29 -18.80 -8.34
C LEU A 303 -7.55 -20.05 -7.49
N GLY A 304 -8.80 -20.33 -7.15
CA GLY A 304 -9.20 -21.48 -6.32
C GLY A 304 -9.49 -21.09 -4.88
N SER A 305 -9.35 -22.03 -3.95
CA SER A 305 -9.73 -21.87 -2.53
C SER A 305 -8.64 -21.27 -1.65
N ASP A 306 -7.38 -21.37 -2.07
CA ASP A 306 -6.24 -20.95 -1.27
C ASP A 306 -6.04 -19.44 -1.40
N GLU A 307 -6.00 -18.74 -0.27
CA GLU A 307 -5.75 -17.30 -0.24
C GLU A 307 -4.34 -16.99 -0.77
N PRO A 308 -4.22 -16.20 -1.84
CA PRO A 308 -2.91 -15.79 -2.35
C PRO A 308 -2.32 -14.69 -1.46
N SER A 309 -1.00 -14.71 -1.27
CA SER A 309 -0.29 -13.54 -0.72
C SER A 309 -0.42 -12.33 -1.65
N SER A 310 -0.23 -11.12 -1.14
CA SER A 310 -0.32 -9.90 -1.96
C SER A 310 0.71 -9.92 -3.09
N CYS A 311 1.90 -10.45 -2.82
CA CYS A 311 2.93 -10.61 -3.84
C CYS A 311 2.50 -11.59 -4.94
N LYS A 312 2.00 -12.78 -4.56
CA LYS A 312 1.58 -13.81 -5.51
C LYS A 312 0.37 -13.39 -6.34
N ALA A 313 -0.59 -12.68 -5.73
CA ALA A 313 -1.73 -12.12 -6.43
C ALA A 313 -1.28 -11.10 -7.49
N THR A 314 -0.30 -10.25 -7.15
CA THR A 314 0.28 -9.28 -8.09
C THR A 314 1.04 -9.96 -9.23
N ASP A 315 1.72 -11.08 -8.97
CA ASP A 315 2.39 -11.86 -10.02
C ASP A 315 1.38 -12.47 -11.01
N PHE A 316 0.25 -12.98 -10.52
CA PHE A 316 -0.83 -13.45 -11.39
C PHE A 316 -1.42 -12.35 -12.27
N LEU A 317 -1.61 -11.14 -11.72
CA LEU A 317 -2.06 -10.00 -12.52
C LEU A 317 -1.03 -9.60 -13.59
N GLN A 318 0.26 -9.55 -13.24
CA GLN A 318 1.31 -9.24 -14.22
C GLN A 318 1.30 -10.24 -15.39
N GLN A 319 1.19 -11.53 -15.11
CA GLN A 319 1.09 -12.56 -16.14
C GLN A 319 -0.14 -12.37 -17.04
N LEU A 320 -1.27 -12.01 -16.44
CA LEU A 320 -2.51 -11.70 -17.16
C LEU A 320 -2.32 -10.50 -18.10
N LEU A 321 -1.76 -9.38 -17.61
CA LEU A 321 -1.55 -8.16 -18.40
C LEU A 321 -0.53 -8.39 -19.53
N LEU A 322 0.55 -9.13 -19.28
CA LEU A 322 1.54 -9.47 -20.31
C LEU A 322 0.94 -10.34 -21.41
N SER A 323 0.02 -11.26 -21.07
CA SER A 323 -0.66 -12.08 -22.07
C SER A 323 -1.56 -11.27 -22.99
N GLN A 324 -2.22 -10.23 -22.46
CA GLN A 324 -3.08 -9.34 -23.23
C GLN A 324 -2.32 -8.37 -24.14
N GLN A 325 -1.05 -8.05 -23.83
CA GLN A 325 -0.20 -7.23 -24.72
C GLN A 325 0.33 -7.98 -25.94
N THR A 326 0.25 -9.31 -25.95
CA THR A 326 0.82 -10.14 -27.03
C THR A 326 -0.22 -10.48 -28.12
N GLU A 327 -1.49 -10.14 -27.91
CA GLU A 327 -2.59 -10.31 -28.89
C GLU A 327 -2.80 -9.06 -29.76
#